data_AF-A0A7Z9TXV5-F1
#
_entry.id   AF-A0A7Z9TXV5-F1
#
_cell.length_a   1.000
_cell.length_b   1.000
_cell.length_c   1.000
_cell.angle_alpha   90.00
_cell.angle_beta   90.00
_cell.angle_gamma   90.00
#
_symmetry.space_group_name_H-M   'P 1'
#
loop_
_entity.id
_entity.type
_entity.pdbx_description
1 polymer ?
#
loop_
_entity_poly.entity_id
_entity_poly.type
_entity_poly.pdbx_seq_one_letter_code
_entity_poly.pdbx_strand_id
1 'polypeptide(L)'
;MEIDNFRTFASRARRSGLEPQTLIDILIQFDSEGNSLELISGRMDFIEALLNRQAYEVNKPFVGGKMRVDPEILFARHPEALYFMMLRDGRDVLDSRLRVGKFKTTPESCAIEWSEDIVGFENFLKKTGAKGCLVPYEKLVENPEKVLFLIMEMAGLEFHPQMVDFANATQPLFNSSHGHLSSKQLSEGLSTTSIGRWKNGLSSQQLEEFMSVAADQMIRFSYIL
;
A
#
# COMPACT_ATOMS: atom_id res chain seq x y z
N MET A 1 -4.22 18.05 16.10
CA MET A 1 -3.07 17.42 15.39
C MET A 1 -1.85 18.31 15.61
N GLU A 2 -0.73 17.77 16.08
CA GLU A 2 0.51 18.56 16.24
C GLU A 2 1.03 19.10 14.89
N ILE A 3 1.63 20.30 14.91
CA ILE A 3 2.11 21.01 13.71
C ILE A 3 3.08 20.15 12.89
N ASP A 4 3.97 19.39 13.53
CA ASP A 4 4.95 18.57 12.82
C ASP A 4 4.32 17.34 12.13
N ASN A 5 3.24 16.80 12.70
CA ASN A 5 2.45 15.75 12.06
C ASN A 5 1.74 16.30 10.82
N PHE A 6 1.19 17.52 10.90
CA PHE A 6 0.55 18.16 9.76
C PHE A 6 1.53 18.53 8.65
N ARG A 7 2.72 19.06 8.98
CA ARG A 7 3.78 19.32 7.99
C ARG A 7 4.20 18.04 7.26
N THR A 8 4.36 16.95 8.00
CA THR A 8 4.67 15.63 7.43
C THR A 8 3.55 15.16 6.51
N PHE A 9 2.29 15.33 6.92
CA PHE A 9 1.13 15.01 6.10
C PHE A 9 1.11 15.83 4.80
N ALA A 10 1.22 17.16 4.88
CA ALA A 10 1.22 18.04 3.72
C ALA A 10 2.36 17.71 2.74
N SER A 11 3.55 17.41 3.24
CA SER A 11 4.67 16.95 2.40
C SER A 11 4.37 15.64 1.68
N ARG A 12 3.67 14.71 2.35
CA ARG A 12 3.26 13.43 1.74
C ARG A 12 2.12 13.58 0.75
N ALA A 13 1.17 14.48 0.98
CA ALA A 13 0.06 14.74 0.06
C ALA A 13 0.57 15.18 -1.33
N ARG A 14 1.67 15.95 -1.38
CA ARG A 14 2.32 16.33 -2.65
C ARG A 14 2.82 15.14 -3.47
N ARG A 15 3.12 13.99 -2.84
CA ARG A 15 3.52 12.76 -3.56
C ARG A 15 2.39 12.20 -4.41
N SER A 16 1.15 12.51 -4.04
CA SER A 16 -0.04 12.12 -4.81
C SER A 16 -0.29 13.06 -5.98
N GLY A 17 0.39 14.22 -6.06
CA GLY A 17 0.13 15.26 -7.06
C GLY A 17 -0.86 16.33 -6.61
N LEU A 18 -1.16 16.42 -5.31
CA LEU A 18 -1.95 17.50 -4.73
C LEU A 18 -1.10 18.76 -4.59
N GLU A 19 -1.60 19.88 -5.11
CA GLU A 19 -0.97 21.18 -4.92
C GLU A 19 -1.17 21.68 -3.48
N PRO A 20 -0.18 22.36 -2.88
CA PRO A 20 -0.30 22.88 -1.51
C PRO A 20 -1.53 23.77 -1.29
N GLN A 21 -1.90 24.56 -2.30
CA GLN A 21 -3.07 25.43 -2.21
C GLN A 21 -4.37 24.63 -2.10
N THR A 22 -4.54 23.57 -2.90
CA THR A 22 -5.70 22.67 -2.83
C THR A 22 -5.86 22.07 -1.44
N LEU A 23 -4.75 21.69 -0.79
CA LEU A 23 -4.77 21.16 0.57
C LEU A 23 -5.18 22.21 1.61
N ILE A 24 -4.72 23.46 1.45
CA ILE A 24 -5.10 24.59 2.33
C ILE A 24 -6.58 24.91 2.15
N ASP A 25 -7.06 25.01 0.92
CA ASP A 25 -8.44 25.36 0.61
C ASP A 25 -9.42 24.33 1.19
N ILE A 26 -9.12 23.04 1.04
CA ILE A 26 -9.92 21.97 1.63
C ILE A 26 -9.85 22.02 3.15
N LEU A 27 -8.68 22.32 3.75
CA LEU A 27 -8.59 22.42 5.21
C LEU A 27 -9.44 23.57 5.76
N ILE A 28 -9.42 24.74 5.11
CA ILE A 28 -10.25 25.88 5.48
C ILE A 28 -11.72 25.53 5.37
N GLN A 29 -12.13 24.91 4.26
CA GLN A 29 -13.50 24.45 4.08
C GLN A 29 -13.90 23.45 5.17
N PHE A 30 -13.06 22.43 5.40
CA PHE A 30 -13.30 21.38 6.38
C PHE A 30 -13.50 21.93 7.80
N ASP A 31 -12.67 22.90 8.21
CA ASP A 31 -12.78 23.60 9.49
C ASP A 31 -14.04 24.47 9.55
N SER A 32 -14.38 25.18 8.47
CA SER A 32 -15.59 26.03 8.41
C SER A 32 -16.90 25.26 8.53
N GLU A 33 -16.89 23.98 8.15
CA GLU A 33 -18.01 23.04 8.29
C GLU A 33 -18.10 22.45 9.72
N GLY A 34 -17.19 22.81 10.61
CA GLY A 34 -17.14 22.33 11.99
C GLY A 34 -16.55 20.92 12.14
N ASN A 35 -15.91 20.38 11.09
CA ASN A 35 -15.28 19.08 11.16
C ASN A 35 -13.96 19.13 11.96
N SER A 36 -13.52 17.98 12.49
CA SER A 36 -12.34 17.90 13.35
C SER A 36 -11.36 16.82 12.92
N LEU A 37 -10.08 17.18 12.81
CA LEU A 37 -8.99 16.23 12.58
C LEU A 37 -8.53 15.51 13.86
N GLU A 38 -9.16 15.74 15.02
CA GLU A 38 -8.79 15.02 16.25
C GLU A 38 -9.28 13.57 16.22
N LEU A 39 -10.43 13.33 15.59
CA LEU A 39 -11.03 12.00 15.44
C LEU A 39 -10.53 11.29 14.18
N ILE A 40 -10.47 9.95 14.23
CA ILE A 40 -10.12 9.13 13.06
C ILE A 40 -11.13 9.37 11.93
N SER A 41 -12.43 9.44 12.24
CA SER A 41 -13.48 9.71 11.25
C SER A 41 -13.23 11.02 10.49
N GLY A 42 -12.97 12.12 11.19
CA GLY A 42 -12.70 13.39 10.54
C GLY A 42 -11.40 13.40 9.73
N ARG A 43 -10.36 12.68 10.16
CA ARG A 43 -9.15 12.48 9.32
C ARG A 43 -9.48 11.73 8.04
N MET A 44 -10.37 10.74 8.09
CA MET A 44 -10.83 9.99 6.92
C MET A 44 -11.68 10.86 5.99
N ASP A 45 -12.63 11.63 6.55
CA ASP A 45 -13.45 12.59 5.79
C ASP A 45 -12.55 13.60 5.04
N PHE A 46 -11.52 14.11 5.71
CA PHE A 46 -10.56 15.04 5.11
C PHE A 46 -9.73 14.39 3.99
N ILE A 47 -9.26 13.15 4.17
CA ILE A 47 -8.53 12.40 3.13
C ILE A 47 -9.43 12.13 1.92
N GLU A 48 -10.70 11.79 2.14
CA GLU A 48 -11.68 11.56 1.07
C GLU A 48 -11.97 12.84 0.29
N ALA A 49 -12.12 13.98 0.98
CA ALA A 49 -12.28 15.28 0.33
C ALA A 49 -11.08 15.60 -0.59
N LEU A 50 -9.86 15.30 -0.14
CA LEU A 50 -8.64 15.47 -0.94
C LEU A 50 -8.63 14.55 -2.18
N LEU A 51 -8.98 13.27 -2.00
CA LEU A 51 -9.03 12.30 -3.11
C LEU A 51 -10.09 12.69 -4.15
N ASN A 52 -11.28 13.09 -3.69
CA ASN A 52 -12.37 13.49 -4.57
C ASN A 52 -12.05 14.78 -5.33
N ARG A 53 -11.43 15.76 -4.66
CA ARG A 53 -10.96 16.98 -5.33
C ARG A 53 -9.93 16.65 -6.39
N GLN A 54 -8.95 15.81 -6.07
CA GLN A 54 -7.93 15.41 -7.03
C GLN A 54 -8.55 14.72 -8.24
N ALA A 55 -9.41 13.73 -8.04
CA ALA A 55 -10.07 13.03 -9.14
C ALA A 55 -10.88 13.98 -10.02
N TYR A 56 -11.58 14.95 -9.43
CA TYR A 56 -12.27 16.00 -10.18
C TYR A 56 -11.31 16.84 -11.03
N GLU A 57 -10.20 17.32 -10.46
CA GLU A 57 -9.21 18.16 -11.16
C GLU A 57 -8.54 17.43 -12.33
N VAL A 58 -8.28 16.13 -12.19
CA VAL A 58 -7.65 15.31 -13.25
C VAL A 58 -8.66 14.54 -14.11
N ASN A 59 -9.95 14.83 -13.97
CA ASN A 59 -11.07 14.19 -14.67
C ASN A 59 -11.00 12.66 -14.64
N LYS A 60 -10.78 12.09 -13.46
CA LYS A 60 -10.74 10.64 -13.23
C LYS A 60 -12.04 10.17 -12.56
N PRO A 61 -12.66 9.09 -13.05
CA PRO A 61 -13.90 8.57 -12.48
C PRO A 61 -13.70 7.74 -11.21
N PHE A 62 -12.46 7.42 -10.85
CA PHE A 62 -12.13 6.58 -9.70
C PHE A 62 -11.08 7.24 -8.82
N VAL A 63 -11.23 7.04 -7.52
CA VAL A 63 -10.23 7.36 -6.50
C VAL A 63 -9.70 6.07 -5.88
N GLY A 64 -8.44 6.09 -5.45
CA GLY A 64 -7.82 4.98 -4.77
C GLY A 64 -6.74 5.46 -3.82
N GLY A 65 -6.48 4.69 -2.77
CA GLY A 65 -5.48 5.03 -1.78
C GLY A 65 -4.70 3.80 -1.34
N LYS A 66 -3.39 3.96 -1.13
CA LYS A 66 -2.56 2.98 -0.43
C LYS A 66 -2.42 3.43 1.02
N MET A 67 -3.01 2.67 1.94
CA MET A 67 -3.08 3.05 3.35
C MET A 67 -2.85 1.85 4.26
N ARG A 68 -2.42 2.15 5.50
CA ARG A 68 -2.29 1.17 6.58
C ARG A 68 -3.28 1.56 7.67
N VAL A 69 -4.51 1.05 7.55
CA VAL A 69 -5.63 1.25 8.47
C VAL A 69 -6.41 -0.06 8.52
N ASP A 70 -7.17 -0.27 9.58
CA ASP A 70 -8.11 -1.39 9.67
C ASP A 70 -9.06 -1.38 8.45
N PRO A 71 -9.09 -2.46 7.64
CA PRO A 71 -9.95 -2.53 6.47
C PRO A 71 -11.44 -2.48 6.80
N GLU A 72 -11.87 -2.86 8.02
CA GLU A 72 -13.28 -2.76 8.43
C GLU A 72 -13.73 -1.30 8.54
N ILE A 73 -12.85 -0.39 8.99
CA ILE A 73 -13.14 1.05 9.04
C ILE A 73 -13.36 1.59 7.62
N LEU A 74 -12.56 1.13 6.66
CA LEU A 74 -12.72 1.52 5.25
C LEU A 74 -13.99 0.95 4.65
N PHE A 75 -14.30 -0.31 4.92
CA PHE A 75 -15.48 -0.99 4.42
C PHE A 75 -16.79 -0.38 4.93
N ALA A 76 -16.82 0.02 6.20
CA ALA A 76 -17.98 0.72 6.76
C ALA A 76 -18.31 2.02 6.01
N ARG A 77 -17.31 2.65 5.35
CA ARG A 77 -17.45 3.90 4.61
C ARG A 77 -17.62 3.69 3.11
N HIS A 78 -16.92 2.69 2.55
CA HIS A 78 -16.86 2.40 1.12
C HIS A 78 -17.14 0.92 0.83
N PRO A 79 -18.36 0.42 1.11
CA PRO A 79 -18.67 -1.01 0.96
C PRO A 79 -18.54 -1.52 -0.48
N GLU A 80 -18.61 -0.63 -1.47
CA GLU A 80 -18.44 -0.94 -2.91
C GLU A 80 -16.98 -0.83 -3.40
N ALA A 81 -16.04 -0.46 -2.53
CA ALA A 81 -14.64 -0.39 -2.92
C ALA A 81 -14.04 -1.78 -3.18
N LEU A 82 -12.93 -1.79 -3.92
CA LEU A 82 -12.11 -2.97 -4.11
C LEU A 82 -10.91 -2.94 -3.17
N TYR A 83 -10.66 -4.06 -2.52
CA TYR A 83 -9.61 -4.21 -1.53
C TYR A 83 -8.52 -5.12 -2.05
N PHE A 84 -7.28 -4.62 -2.10
CA PHE A 84 -6.14 -5.40 -2.54
C PHE A 84 -5.06 -5.36 -1.48
N MET A 85 -4.51 -6.53 -1.14
CA MET A 85 -3.33 -6.61 -0.28
C MET A 85 -2.23 -7.40 -0.95
N MET A 86 -1.02 -6.85 -0.96
CA MET A 86 0.14 -7.51 -1.56
C MET A 86 0.53 -8.73 -0.72
N LEU A 87 0.55 -9.90 -1.34
CA LEU A 87 1.13 -11.12 -0.79
C LEU A 87 2.54 -11.26 -1.38
N ARG A 88 3.56 -11.23 -0.53
CA ARG A 88 4.97 -11.40 -0.92
C ARG A 88 5.63 -12.39 0.03
N ASP A 89 6.67 -13.10 -0.43
CA ASP A 89 7.48 -13.97 0.44
C ASP A 89 7.92 -13.20 1.69
N GLY A 90 7.51 -13.70 2.86
CA GLY A 90 7.76 -13.04 4.15
C GLY A 90 9.24 -12.86 4.47
N ARG A 91 10.11 -13.74 3.93
CA ARG A 91 11.56 -13.63 4.09
C ARG A 91 12.12 -12.46 3.30
N ASP A 92 11.62 -12.23 2.08
CA ASP A 92 11.97 -11.06 1.28
C ASP A 92 11.42 -9.75 1.89
N VAL A 93 10.30 -9.82 2.62
CA VAL A 93 9.78 -8.69 3.40
C VAL A 93 10.72 -8.38 4.58
N LEU A 94 11.12 -9.38 5.37
CA LEU A 94 12.07 -9.22 6.47
C LEU A 94 13.39 -8.61 5.97
N ASP A 95 13.97 -9.22 4.94
CA ASP A 95 15.19 -8.75 4.29
C ASP A 95 15.09 -7.28 3.84
N SER A 96 13.97 -6.92 3.21
CA SER A 96 13.71 -5.55 2.79
C SER A 96 13.65 -4.57 3.98
N ARG A 97 13.04 -4.97 5.10
CA ARG A 97 12.89 -4.12 6.29
C ARG A 97 14.21 -3.93 7.01
N LEU A 98 15.03 -4.97 7.13
CA LEU A 98 16.34 -4.90 7.78
C LEU A 98 17.31 -3.99 7.02
N ARG A 99 17.24 -3.93 5.68
CA ARG A 99 18.07 -3.02 4.87
C ARG A 99 17.62 -1.56 4.97
N VAL A 100 16.32 -1.32 5.06
CA VAL A 100 15.75 0.02 5.16
C VAL A 100 15.81 0.42 6.64
N GLY A 101 16.98 0.84 7.12
CA GLY A 101 17.34 1.06 8.54
C GLY A 101 16.50 2.06 9.36
N LYS A 102 15.29 2.42 8.91
CA LYS A 102 14.28 3.17 9.67
C LYS A 102 13.32 2.26 10.44
N PHE A 103 13.27 0.96 10.14
CA PHE A 103 12.41 0.03 10.85
C PHE A 103 13.16 -0.59 12.05
N LYS A 104 12.55 -0.56 13.24
CA LYS A 104 12.99 -1.36 14.40
C LYS A 104 12.46 -2.79 14.25
N THR A 105 12.87 -3.48 13.19
CA THR A 105 12.34 -4.81 12.85
C THR A 105 13.23 -5.91 13.42
N THR A 106 12.62 -6.86 14.12
CA THR A 106 13.21 -8.18 14.43
C THR A 106 12.60 -9.24 13.52
N PRO A 107 13.27 -10.39 13.30
CA PRO A 107 12.69 -11.50 12.55
C PRO A 107 11.33 -11.95 13.10
N GLU A 108 11.22 -12.12 14.41
CA GLU A 108 9.97 -12.48 15.12
C GLU A 108 8.85 -11.47 14.87
N SER A 109 9.09 -10.17 15.15
CA SER A 109 8.06 -9.14 14.94
C SER A 109 7.61 -9.04 13.48
N CYS A 110 8.53 -9.21 12.53
CA CYS A 110 8.17 -9.23 11.11
C CYS A 110 7.33 -10.45 10.74
N ALA A 111 7.65 -11.62 11.31
CA ALA A 111 6.93 -12.86 11.06
C ALA A 111 5.50 -12.81 11.61
N ILE A 112 5.32 -12.26 12.81
CA ILE A 112 4.01 -12.01 13.42
C ILE A 112 3.21 -11.08 12.53
N GLU A 113 3.73 -9.89 12.24
CA GLU A 113 3.03 -8.87 11.44
C GLU A 113 2.68 -9.39 10.04
N TRP A 114 3.60 -10.06 9.36
CA TRP A 114 3.34 -10.63 8.03
C TRP A 114 2.22 -11.68 8.06
N SER A 115 2.24 -12.57 9.06
CA SER A 115 1.24 -13.63 9.22
C SER A 115 -0.13 -13.05 9.57
N GLU A 116 -0.17 -12.11 10.52
CA GLU A 116 -1.39 -11.45 10.98
C GLU A 116 -2.03 -10.57 9.91
N ASP A 117 -1.25 -9.81 9.15
CA ASP A 117 -1.76 -8.96 8.07
C ASP A 117 -2.48 -9.81 7.01
N ILE A 118 -1.88 -10.94 6.61
CA ILE A 118 -2.45 -11.83 5.58
C ILE A 118 -3.72 -12.53 6.07
N VAL A 119 -3.66 -13.15 7.24
CA VAL A 119 -4.81 -13.83 7.82
C VAL A 119 -5.93 -12.83 8.14
N GLY A 120 -5.58 -11.67 8.66
CA GLY A 120 -6.51 -10.58 8.97
C GLY A 120 -7.25 -10.09 7.74
N PHE A 121 -6.53 -9.89 6.63
CA PHE A 121 -7.15 -9.47 5.36
C PHE A 121 -8.09 -10.52 4.78
N GLU A 122 -7.72 -11.80 4.79
CA GLU A 122 -8.63 -12.88 4.33
C GLU A 122 -9.86 -13.00 5.22
N ASN A 123 -9.69 -12.89 6.54
CA ASN A 123 -10.80 -12.89 7.49
C ASN A 123 -11.71 -11.69 7.26
N PHE A 124 -11.16 -10.51 6.99
CA PHE A 124 -11.91 -9.31 6.61
C PHE A 124 -12.79 -9.60 5.38
N LEU A 125 -12.20 -10.07 4.27
CA LEU A 125 -12.95 -10.36 3.04
C LEU A 125 -14.07 -11.39 3.30
N LYS A 126 -13.77 -12.45 4.05
CA LYS A 126 -14.73 -13.51 4.38
C LYS A 126 -15.87 -13.00 5.27
N LYS A 127 -15.56 -12.17 6.27
CA LYS A 127 -16.53 -11.66 7.25
C LYS A 127 -17.46 -10.63 6.63
N THR A 128 -16.93 -9.73 5.79
CA THR A 128 -17.70 -8.60 5.25
C THR A 128 -18.32 -8.90 3.89
N GLY A 129 -17.79 -9.87 3.14
CA GLY A 129 -18.14 -10.08 1.73
C GLY A 129 -17.58 -9.01 0.81
N ALA A 130 -16.62 -8.20 1.28
CA ALA A 130 -15.97 -7.18 0.46
C ALA A 130 -15.31 -7.79 -0.79
N LYS A 131 -15.35 -7.05 -1.90
CA LYS A 131 -14.70 -7.45 -3.15
C LYS A 131 -13.20 -7.17 -3.04
N GLY A 132 -12.38 -8.19 -3.22
CA GLY A 132 -10.94 -8.02 -3.10
C GLY A 132 -10.16 -9.31 -3.17
N CYS A 133 -8.83 -9.19 -3.21
CA CYS A 133 -7.95 -10.36 -3.21
C CYS A 133 -6.54 -10.04 -2.69
N LEU A 134 -5.83 -11.11 -2.32
CA LEU A 134 -4.39 -11.08 -2.18
C LEU A 134 -3.74 -11.01 -3.57
N VAL A 135 -2.81 -10.08 -3.78
CA VAL A 135 -2.08 -9.89 -5.04
C VAL A 135 -0.68 -10.48 -4.88
N PRO A 136 -0.34 -11.61 -5.53
CA PRO A 136 0.98 -12.23 -5.39
C PRO A 136 2.04 -11.35 -6.06
N TYR A 137 2.97 -10.81 -5.27
CA TYR A 137 4.01 -9.89 -5.71
C TYR A 137 4.90 -10.53 -6.78
N GLU A 138 5.34 -11.76 -6.55
CA GLU A 138 6.24 -12.51 -7.44
C GLU A 138 5.59 -12.70 -8.81
N LYS A 139 4.29 -13.04 -8.83
CA LYS A 139 3.53 -13.15 -10.08
C LYS A 139 3.28 -11.80 -10.74
N LEU A 140 3.04 -10.75 -9.95
CA LEU A 140 2.85 -9.40 -10.47
C LEU A 140 4.12 -8.90 -11.17
N VAL A 141 5.31 -9.17 -10.63
CA VAL A 141 6.55 -8.70 -11.27
C VAL A 141 7.04 -9.62 -12.40
N GLU A 142 6.76 -10.93 -12.33
CA GLU A 142 7.11 -11.89 -13.39
C GLU A 142 6.16 -11.82 -14.59
N ASN A 143 4.86 -11.64 -14.34
CA ASN A 143 3.79 -11.67 -15.35
C ASN A 143 2.77 -10.55 -15.09
N PRO A 144 3.20 -9.27 -15.15
CA PRO A 144 2.38 -8.13 -14.75
C PRO A 144 1.08 -8.01 -15.52
N GLU A 145 1.10 -8.20 -16.84
CA GLU A 145 -0.10 -8.12 -17.69
C GLU A 145 -1.18 -9.10 -17.21
N LYS A 146 -0.80 -10.36 -16.94
CA LYS A 146 -1.74 -11.39 -16.50
C LYS A 146 -2.37 -11.04 -15.15
N VAL A 147 -1.57 -10.58 -14.19
CA VAL A 147 -2.08 -10.23 -12.86
C VAL A 147 -2.93 -8.96 -12.91
N LEU A 148 -2.48 -7.94 -13.64
CA LEU A 148 -3.22 -6.68 -13.77
C LEU A 148 -4.52 -6.87 -14.55
N PHE A 149 -4.57 -7.73 -15.56
CA PHE A 149 -5.80 -8.04 -16.27
C PHE A 149 -6.89 -8.56 -15.33
N LEU A 150 -6.55 -9.51 -14.43
CA LEU A 150 -7.49 -10.04 -13.44
C LEU A 150 -7.97 -8.97 -12.45
N ILE A 151 -7.07 -8.07 -12.03
CA ILE A 151 -7.41 -6.95 -11.14
C ILE A 151 -8.35 -5.97 -11.85
N MET A 152 -8.08 -5.65 -13.12
CA MET A 152 -8.92 -4.76 -13.93
C MET A 152 -10.28 -5.39 -14.24
N GLU A 153 -10.33 -6.68 -14.55
CA GLU A 153 -11.58 -7.43 -14.72
C GLU A 153 -12.44 -7.38 -13.44
N MET A 154 -11.84 -7.63 -12.27
CA MET A 154 -12.52 -7.49 -10.98
C MET A 154 -13.04 -6.05 -10.76
N ALA A 155 -12.31 -5.06 -11.26
CA ALA A 155 -12.69 -3.66 -11.18
C ALA A 155 -13.70 -3.20 -12.22
N GLY A 156 -14.02 -4.03 -13.22
CA GLY A 156 -14.81 -3.61 -14.37
C GLY A 156 -14.13 -2.54 -15.20
N LEU A 157 -12.79 -2.52 -15.20
CA LEU A 157 -11.96 -1.56 -15.92
C LEU A 157 -11.24 -2.23 -17.08
N GLU A 158 -10.92 -1.45 -18.10
CA GLU A 158 -10.08 -1.90 -19.21
C GLU A 158 -8.61 -1.91 -18.79
N PHE A 159 -7.91 -3.00 -19.09
CA PHE A 159 -6.46 -3.06 -18.94
C PHE A 159 -5.79 -2.13 -19.96
N HIS A 160 -4.84 -1.32 -19.50
CA HIS A 160 -4.04 -0.46 -20.37
C HIS A 160 -2.54 -0.82 -20.27
N PRO A 161 -1.80 -1.01 -21.37
CA PRO A 161 -0.39 -1.39 -21.34
C PRO A 161 0.52 -0.47 -20.51
N GLN A 162 0.21 0.83 -20.44
CA GLN A 162 0.93 1.79 -19.59
C GLN A 162 0.88 1.45 -18.08
N MET A 163 -0.02 0.58 -17.63
CA MET A 163 -0.04 0.09 -16.25
C MET A 163 1.20 -0.77 -15.94
N VAL A 164 1.74 -1.47 -16.95
CA VAL A 164 3.00 -2.23 -16.85
C VAL A 164 4.18 -1.29 -17.01
N ASP A 165 4.08 -0.36 -17.97
CA ASP A 165 5.13 0.63 -18.26
C ASP A 165 5.01 1.90 -17.40
N PHE A 166 4.64 1.74 -16.13
CA PHE A 166 4.31 2.87 -15.26
C PHE A 166 5.52 3.77 -14.96
N ALA A 167 6.75 3.27 -15.09
CA ALA A 167 7.98 4.02 -14.88
C ALA A 167 8.24 5.08 -15.96
N ASN A 168 7.76 4.82 -17.19
CA ASN A 168 7.82 5.77 -18.30
C ASN A 168 6.60 6.71 -18.33
N ALA A 169 5.60 6.48 -17.49
CA ALA A 169 4.47 7.37 -17.33
C ALA A 169 4.80 8.55 -16.39
N THR A 170 4.19 9.71 -16.63
CA THR A 170 4.30 10.85 -15.73
C THR A 170 3.60 10.55 -14.41
N GLN A 171 4.36 10.29 -13.35
CA GLN A 171 3.85 10.03 -12.01
C GLN A 171 4.31 11.12 -11.04
N PRO A 172 3.39 11.76 -10.28
CA PRO A 172 3.76 12.75 -9.26
C PRO A 172 4.77 12.22 -8.24
N LEU A 173 4.72 10.93 -7.93
CA LEU A 173 5.65 10.27 -7.00
C LEU A 173 7.12 10.35 -7.45
N PHE A 174 7.39 10.35 -8.76
CA PHE A 174 8.75 10.44 -9.30
C PHE A 174 9.28 11.87 -9.25
N ASN A 175 8.41 12.84 -9.55
CA ASN A 175 8.76 14.26 -9.54
C ASN A 175 8.82 14.84 -8.12
N SER A 176 8.13 14.21 -7.15
CA SER A 176 7.96 14.73 -5.79
C SER A 176 8.00 13.59 -4.77
N SER A 177 9.08 12.80 -4.78
CA SER A 177 9.22 11.63 -3.91
C SER A 177 9.21 11.96 -2.41
N HIS A 178 9.65 13.15 -2.00
CA HIS A 178 9.73 13.62 -0.61
C HIS A 178 10.27 12.55 0.37
N GLY A 179 11.28 11.76 -0.04
CA GLY A 179 11.87 10.70 0.78
C GLY A 179 11.04 9.41 0.89
N HIS A 180 10.16 9.13 -0.08
CA HIS A 180 9.45 7.85 -0.18
C HIS A 180 10.46 6.70 -0.34
N LEU A 181 10.35 5.68 0.52
CA LEU A 181 11.37 4.62 0.66
C LEU A 181 11.61 3.82 -0.62
N SER A 182 10.59 3.71 -1.47
CA SER A 182 10.65 2.95 -2.72
C SER A 182 10.71 3.82 -3.98
N SER A 183 10.85 5.15 -3.89
CA SER A 183 10.75 6.01 -5.09
C SER A 183 11.79 5.68 -6.15
N LYS A 184 13.05 5.43 -5.73
CA LYS A 184 14.14 5.05 -6.65
C LYS A 184 13.84 3.72 -7.34
N GLN A 185 13.41 2.71 -6.58
CA GLN A 185 13.08 1.40 -7.14
C GLN A 185 11.89 1.51 -8.11
N LEU A 186 10.87 2.30 -7.78
CA LEU A 186 9.70 2.47 -8.64
C LEU A 186 10.05 3.22 -9.94
N SER A 187 10.98 4.17 -9.92
CA SER A 187 11.44 4.85 -11.15
C SER A 187 12.23 3.94 -12.10
N GLU A 188 12.72 2.80 -11.61
CA GLU A 188 13.43 1.80 -12.44
C GLU A 188 12.47 0.79 -13.10
N GLY A 189 11.17 0.86 -12.79
CA GLY A 189 10.15 -0.05 -13.31
C GLY A 189 10.02 -1.36 -12.52
N LEU A 190 9.35 -2.34 -13.15
CA LEU A 190 9.19 -3.67 -12.55
C LEU A 190 10.53 -4.40 -12.50
N SER A 191 10.83 -5.02 -11.36
CA SER A 191 12.09 -5.73 -11.17
C SER A 191 11.91 -6.99 -10.33
N THR A 192 12.45 -8.10 -10.84
CA THR A 192 12.50 -9.40 -10.16
C THR A 192 13.66 -9.53 -9.18
N THR A 193 14.56 -8.54 -9.12
CA THR A 193 15.74 -8.51 -8.21
C THR A 193 15.38 -8.59 -6.72
N SER A 194 14.11 -8.39 -6.38
CA SER A 194 13.58 -8.45 -5.02
C SER A 194 13.05 -9.81 -4.63
N ILE A 195 13.00 -10.76 -5.57
CA ILE A 195 12.51 -12.13 -5.36
C ILE A 195 13.69 -13.02 -4.95
N GLY A 196 13.53 -13.75 -3.86
CA GLY A 196 14.55 -14.66 -3.33
C GLY A 196 15.81 -13.95 -2.84
N ARG A 197 15.76 -12.64 -2.63
CA ARG A 197 16.91 -11.82 -2.21
C ARG A 197 17.33 -12.18 -0.79
N TRP A 198 16.36 -12.60 0.04
CA TRP A 198 16.58 -13.09 1.39
C TRP A 198 17.66 -14.18 1.47
N LYS A 199 17.84 -15.00 0.42
CA LYS A 199 18.83 -16.10 0.38
C LYS A 199 20.27 -15.63 0.62
N ASN A 200 20.57 -14.40 0.20
CA ASN A 200 21.90 -13.80 0.35
C ASN A 200 21.91 -12.65 1.38
N GLY A 201 20.74 -12.32 1.95
CA GLY A 201 20.57 -11.15 2.80
C GLY A 201 20.29 -11.46 4.27
N LEU A 202 19.75 -12.65 4.56
CA LEU A 202 19.45 -13.10 5.92
C LEU A 202 20.49 -14.11 6.39
N SER A 203 20.88 -14.02 7.67
CA SER A 203 21.64 -15.08 8.33
C SER A 203 20.75 -16.29 8.63
N SER A 204 21.37 -17.47 8.82
CA SER A 204 20.63 -18.68 9.23
C SER A 204 19.83 -18.47 10.51
N GLN A 205 20.38 -17.73 11.48
CA GLN A 205 19.69 -17.40 12.72
C GLN A 205 18.45 -16.53 12.47
N GLN A 206 18.56 -15.48 11.66
CA GLN A 206 17.42 -14.63 11.33
C GLN A 206 16.32 -15.41 10.60
N LEU A 207 16.71 -16.32 9.72
CA LEU A 207 15.78 -17.19 9.02
C LEU A 207 15.09 -18.15 9.99
N GLU A 208 15.82 -18.80 10.89
CA GLU A 208 15.26 -19.69 11.91
C GLU A 208 14.27 -18.97 12.83
N GLU A 209 14.64 -17.79 13.33
CA GLU A 209 13.77 -16.95 14.15
C GLU A 209 12.47 -16.58 13.41
N PHE A 210 12.57 -16.17 12.14
CA PHE A 210 11.40 -15.86 11.32
C PHE A 210 10.51 -17.09 11.09
N MET A 211 11.12 -18.21 10.71
CA MET A 211 10.40 -19.44 10.38
C MET A 211 9.76 -20.08 11.61
N SER A 212 10.33 -19.91 12.81
CA SER A 212 9.73 -20.43 14.05
C SER A 212 8.32 -19.87 14.33
N VAL A 213 7.99 -18.71 13.75
CA VAL A 213 6.69 -18.07 13.84
C VAL A 213 5.86 -18.25 12.58
N ALA A 214 6.45 -18.00 11.40
CA ALA A 214 5.68 -17.89 10.15
C ALA A 214 5.56 -19.19 9.35
N ALA A 215 6.17 -20.31 9.77
CA ALA A 215 6.25 -21.54 8.98
C ALA A 215 4.90 -22.01 8.43
N ASP A 216 3.86 -22.06 9.26
CA ASP A 216 2.53 -22.54 8.85
C ASP A 216 1.93 -21.68 7.74
N GLN A 217 2.03 -20.35 7.86
CA GLN A 217 1.53 -19.43 6.84
C GLN A 217 2.40 -19.47 5.58
N MET A 218 3.73 -19.60 5.71
CA MET A 218 4.64 -19.76 4.58
C MET A 218 4.29 -21.01 3.76
N ILE A 219 4.04 -22.15 4.42
CA ILE A 219 3.59 -23.39 3.77
C ILE A 219 2.23 -23.19 3.10
N ARG A 220 1.26 -22.57 3.80
CA ARG A 220 -0.09 -22.31 3.29
C ARG A 220 -0.06 -21.51 1.98
N PHE A 221 0.83 -20.53 1.86
CA PHE A 221 1.01 -19.72 0.66
C PHE A 221 2.07 -20.26 -0.32
N SER A 222 2.51 -21.50 -0.14
CA SER A 222 3.49 -22.18 -1.01
C SER A 222 4.86 -21.49 -1.08
N TYR A 223 5.23 -20.71 -0.06
CA TYR A 223 6.59 -20.24 0.16
C TYR A 223 7.39 -21.31 0.91
N ILE A 224 7.73 -22.37 0.18
CA ILE A 224 8.41 -23.55 0.73
C ILE A 224 9.86 -23.17 1.13
N LEU A 225 10.40 -23.94 2.08
CA LEU A 225 11.79 -23.91 2.53
C LEU A 225 12.76 -24.46 1.48
#